data_AF-A0A1B7UQN3-F1
#
_entry.id   AF-A0A1B7UQN3-F1
#
_cell.length_a   1.000
_cell.length_b   1.000
_cell.length_c   1.000
_cell.angle_alpha   90.00
_cell.angle_beta   90.00
_cell.angle_gamma   90.00
#
_symmetry.space_group_name_H-M   'P 1'
#
loop_
_entity.id
_entity.type
_entity.pdbx_description
1 polymer ?
#
loop_
_entity_poly.entity_id
_entity_poly.type
_entity_poly.pdbx_seq_one_letter_code
_entity_poly.pdbx_strand_id
1 'polypeptide(L)'
;MTVKNLTVAENELMYLKHNALFGIFWGLLVAGDFLYSLLKSFGVDGWVITSVGFLYVIAIVLFFVTLSKLSRYSSGISKRAFWYGNFTDEFSGFLNQQGYKSSFYTVTLVLTATWAFAGIDDFSAWFDAVVLRDYAGALICIMMWAYAVPVLLGLRAEHE
;
A
#
# COMPACT_ATOMS: atom_id res chain seq x y z
N MET A 1 6.72 19.49 -20.20
CA MET A 1 5.53 18.74 -20.65
C MET A 1 4.28 19.36 -20.04
N THR A 2 3.59 20.16 -20.83
CA THR A 2 2.27 20.75 -20.56
C THR A 2 1.32 19.67 -20.06
N VAL A 3 0.70 19.90 -18.89
CA VAL A 3 -0.47 19.13 -18.48
C VAL A 3 -1.48 19.30 -19.62
N LYS A 4 -1.80 18.23 -20.36
CA LYS A 4 -2.99 18.21 -21.22
C LYS A 4 -4.16 18.70 -20.35
N ASN A 5 -5.07 19.50 -20.91
CA ASN A 5 -6.33 19.82 -20.25
C ASN A 5 -7.11 18.50 -20.04
N LEU A 6 -6.82 17.81 -18.94
CA LEU A 6 -7.55 16.63 -18.50
C LEU A 6 -8.91 17.09 -18.01
N THR A 7 -9.94 16.32 -18.32
CA THR A 7 -11.23 16.44 -17.66
C THR A 7 -11.08 16.12 -16.16
N VAL A 8 -12.06 16.53 -15.36
CA VAL A 8 -12.06 16.23 -13.91
C VAL A 8 -12.00 14.73 -13.67
N ALA A 9 -12.78 13.94 -14.42
CA ALA A 9 -12.80 12.48 -14.32
C ALA A 9 -11.43 11.85 -14.65
N GLU A 10 -10.79 12.26 -15.74
CA GLU A 10 -9.45 11.75 -16.10
C GLU A 10 -8.40 12.11 -15.05
N ASN A 11 -8.50 13.30 -14.45
CA ASN A 11 -7.59 13.71 -13.39
C ASN A 11 -7.82 12.89 -12.10
N GLU A 12 -9.07 12.63 -11.73
CA GLU A 12 -9.45 11.79 -10.58
C GLU A 12 -8.97 10.34 -10.77
N LEU A 13 -9.16 9.76 -11.95
CA LEU A 13 -8.67 8.42 -12.30
C LEU A 13 -7.14 8.34 -12.21
N MET A 14 -6.43 9.32 -12.76
CA MET A 14 -4.97 9.40 -12.69
C MET A 14 -4.49 9.56 -11.24
N TYR A 15 -5.15 10.41 -10.46
CA TYR A 15 -4.84 10.56 -9.03
C TYR A 15 -5.04 9.23 -8.28
N LEU A 16 -6.18 8.56 -8.48
CA LEU A 16 -6.50 7.28 -7.83
C LEU A 16 -5.46 6.21 -8.15
N LYS A 17 -5.07 6.09 -9.42
CA LYS A 17 -4.02 5.17 -9.88
C LYS A 17 -2.68 5.44 -9.18
N HIS A 18 -2.24 6.69 -9.17
CA HIS A 18 -0.96 7.04 -8.53
C HIS A 18 -1.03 6.92 -7.00
N ASN A 19 -2.20 7.13 -6.40
CA ASN A 19 -2.41 6.93 -4.97
C ASN A 19 -2.31 5.44 -4.60
N ALA A 20 -2.89 4.55 -5.41
CA ALA A 20 -2.76 3.11 -5.22
C ALA A 20 -1.31 2.63 -5.41
N LEU A 21 -0.62 3.08 -6.48
CA LEU A 21 0.80 2.78 -6.67
C LEU A 21 1.66 3.31 -5.52
N PHE A 22 1.36 4.51 -5.03
CA PHE A 22 2.03 5.09 -3.87
C PHE A 22 1.86 4.19 -2.64
N GLY A 23 0.65 3.68 -2.40
CA GLY A 23 0.37 2.72 -1.34
C GLY A 23 1.22 1.45 -1.44
N ILE A 24 1.38 0.87 -2.64
CA ILE A 24 2.24 -0.32 -2.83
C ILE A 24 3.68 -0.03 -2.41
N PHE A 25 4.28 1.02 -2.97
CA PHE A 25 5.68 1.33 -2.70
C PHE A 25 5.89 1.78 -1.26
N TRP A 26 4.98 2.56 -0.70
CA TRP A 26 5.03 2.95 0.71
C TRP A 26 4.97 1.73 1.63
N GLY A 27 4.02 0.82 1.40
CA GLY A 27 3.92 -0.43 2.16
C GLY A 27 5.21 -1.25 2.09
N LEU A 28 5.79 -1.37 0.90
CA LEU A 28 7.05 -2.08 0.70
C LEU A 28 8.22 -1.43 1.45
N LEU A 29 8.31 -0.09 1.45
CA LEU A 29 9.34 0.64 2.18
C LEU A 29 9.24 0.43 3.69
N VAL A 30 8.04 0.53 4.25
CA VAL A 30 7.86 0.39 5.70
C VAL A 30 8.05 -1.07 6.16
N ALA A 31 7.81 -2.04 5.28
CA ALA A 31 8.05 -3.46 5.56
C ALA A 31 9.50 -3.91 5.32
N GLY A 32 10.42 -3.05 4.88
CA GLY A 32 11.78 -3.44 4.48
C GLY A 32 12.56 -4.17 5.58
N ASP A 33 12.59 -3.61 6.79
CA ASP A 33 13.31 -4.20 7.94
C ASP A 33 12.69 -5.53 8.39
N PHE A 34 11.35 -5.61 8.35
CA PHE A 34 10.62 -6.84 8.64
C PHE A 34 10.93 -7.93 7.60
N LEU A 35 10.92 -7.57 6.31
CA LEU A 35 11.21 -8.50 5.21
C LEU A 35 12.65 -9.03 5.29
N TYR A 36 13.62 -8.14 5.59
CA TYR A 36 15.02 -8.52 5.78
C TYR A 36 15.19 -9.50 6.95
N SER A 37 14.59 -9.18 8.10
CA SER A 37 14.64 -10.02 9.30
C SER A 37 13.99 -11.38 9.06
N LEU A 38 12.86 -11.40 8.35
CA LEU A 38 12.15 -12.61 7.97
C LEU A 38 13.01 -13.50 7.07
N LEU A 39 13.60 -12.96 6.00
CA LEU A 39 14.47 -13.72 5.09
C LEU A 39 15.68 -14.31 5.82
N LYS A 40 16.28 -13.54 6.73
CA LYS A 40 17.40 -14.01 7.55
C LYS A 40 16.98 -15.15 8.49
N SER A 41 15.79 -15.07 9.07
CA SER A 41 15.27 -16.12 9.97
C SER A 41 15.02 -17.45 9.26
N PHE A 42 14.66 -17.42 7.98
CA PHE A 42 14.50 -18.63 7.14
C PHE A 42 15.83 -19.19 6.60
N GLY A 43 16.98 -18.61 6.96
CA GLY A 43 18.29 -19.08 6.49
C GLY A 43 18.49 -18.87 4.99
N VAL A 44 17.83 -17.88 4.39
CA VAL A 44 17.94 -17.58 2.96
C VAL A 44 19.37 -17.16 2.62
N ASP A 45 19.89 -17.66 1.49
CA ASP A 45 21.25 -17.39 1.03
C ASP A 45 21.54 -15.88 0.89
N GLY A 46 22.78 -15.49 1.21
CA GLY A 46 23.23 -14.10 1.17
C GLY A 46 23.11 -13.43 -0.21
N TRP A 47 23.23 -14.19 -1.30
CA TRP A 47 23.05 -13.65 -2.65
C TRP A 47 21.59 -13.27 -2.92
N VAL A 48 20.62 -14.07 -2.45
CA VAL A 48 19.18 -13.79 -2.57
C VAL A 48 18.83 -12.54 -1.76
N ILE A 49 19.33 -12.46 -0.52
CA ILE A 49 19.14 -11.28 0.34
C ILE A 49 19.68 -10.02 -0.34
N THR A 50 20.84 -10.12 -0.99
CA THR A 50 21.45 -9.00 -1.74
C THR A 50 20.58 -8.60 -2.94
N SER A 51 20.05 -9.56 -3.70
CA SER A 51 19.13 -9.29 -4.82
C SER A 51 17.83 -8.61 -4.36
N VAL A 52 17.26 -9.06 -3.23
CA VAL A 52 16.09 -8.40 -2.61
C VAL A 52 16.42 -6.97 -2.19
N GLY A 53 17.61 -6.73 -1.65
CA GLY A 53 18.11 -5.39 -1.34
C GLY A 53 18.15 -4.48 -2.58
N PHE A 54 18.57 -5.00 -3.73
CA PHE A 54 18.56 -4.24 -4.99
C PHE A 54 17.13 -3.90 -5.45
N LEU A 55 16.20 -4.86 -5.37
CA LEU A 55 14.78 -4.60 -5.66
C LEU A 55 14.18 -3.56 -4.71
N TYR A 56 14.59 -3.56 -3.45
CA TYR A 56 14.18 -2.56 -2.47
C TYR A 56 14.68 -1.15 -2.84
N VAL A 57 15.91 -1.01 -3.33
CA VAL A 57 16.42 0.27 -3.85
C VAL A 57 15.60 0.75 -5.06
N ILE A 58 15.25 -0.16 -5.97
CA ILE A 58 14.37 0.18 -7.10
C ILE A 58 13.01 0.66 -6.59
N ALA A 59 12.45 0.02 -5.56
CA ALA A 59 11.19 0.45 -4.95
C ALA A 59 11.28 1.87 -4.35
N ILE A 60 12.41 2.25 -3.73
CA ILE A 60 12.65 3.62 -3.27
C ILE A 60 12.58 4.62 -4.43
N VAL A 61 13.22 4.31 -5.56
CA VAL A 61 13.18 5.19 -6.74
C VAL A 61 11.75 5.32 -7.27
N LEU A 62 11.04 4.20 -7.41
CA LEU A 62 9.66 4.17 -7.88
C LEU A 62 8.71 4.89 -6.91
N PHE A 63 8.97 4.84 -5.62
CA PHE A 63 8.24 5.62 -4.61
C PHE A 63 8.34 7.12 -4.89
N PHE A 64 9.54 7.68 -5.06
CA PHE A 64 9.73 9.11 -5.33
C PHE A 64 9.13 9.53 -6.67
N VAL A 65 9.25 8.68 -7.70
CA VAL A 65 8.61 8.93 -9.00
C VAL A 65 7.08 8.98 -8.85
N THR A 66 6.50 8.03 -8.12
CA THR A 66 5.05 7.95 -7.92
C THR A 66 4.54 9.09 -7.05
N LEU A 67 5.25 9.46 -5.99
CA LEU A 67 4.95 10.62 -5.15
C LEU A 67 4.95 11.93 -5.96
N SER A 68 5.93 12.10 -6.84
CA SER A 68 6.01 13.27 -7.72
C SER A 68 4.80 13.35 -8.67
N LYS A 69 4.38 12.21 -9.22
CA LYS A 69 3.18 12.14 -10.07
C LYS A 69 1.91 12.38 -9.26
N LEU A 70 1.78 11.79 -8.07
CA LEU A 70 0.65 11.98 -7.18
C LEU A 70 0.44 13.46 -6.82
N SER A 71 1.53 14.14 -6.43
CA SER A 71 1.53 15.58 -6.12
C SER A 71 1.10 16.42 -7.33
N ARG A 72 1.54 16.06 -8.53
CA ARG A 72 1.12 16.74 -9.76
C ARG A 72 -0.38 16.63 -9.98
N TYR A 73 -0.95 15.43 -9.86
CA TYR A 73 -2.37 15.20 -10.09
C TYR A 73 -3.26 15.72 -8.95
N SER A 74 -2.76 15.77 -7.70
CA SER A 74 -3.53 16.28 -6.55
C SER A 74 -3.92 17.76 -6.67
N SER A 75 -3.17 18.55 -7.44
CA SER A 75 -3.47 19.99 -7.64
C SER A 75 -4.81 20.25 -8.34
N GLY A 76 -5.27 19.31 -9.17
CA GLY A 76 -6.56 19.39 -9.88
C GLY A 76 -7.68 18.60 -9.23
N ILE A 77 -7.49 18.11 -7.99
CA ILE A 77 -8.46 17.29 -7.27
C ILE A 77 -9.18 18.16 -6.24
N SER A 78 -10.50 17.94 -6.08
CA SER A 78 -11.25 18.66 -5.06
C SER A 78 -10.71 18.31 -3.66
N LYS A 79 -10.75 19.27 -2.72
CA LYS A 79 -10.34 19.01 -1.32
C LYS A 79 -11.12 17.85 -0.70
N ARG A 80 -12.37 17.62 -1.14
CA ARG A 80 -13.20 16.52 -0.67
C ARG A 80 -12.68 15.17 -1.16
N ALA A 81 -12.33 15.07 -2.43
CA ALA A 81 -11.72 13.86 -3.00
C ALA A 81 -10.35 13.59 -2.37
N PHE A 82 -9.52 14.62 -2.17
CA PHE A 82 -8.21 14.48 -1.56
C PHE A 82 -8.24 13.99 -0.10
N TRP A 83 -9.06 14.60 0.76
CA TRP A 83 -9.07 14.28 2.19
C TRP A 83 -10.01 13.14 2.58
N TYR A 84 -11.15 13.03 1.90
CA TYR A 84 -12.21 12.10 2.28
C TYR A 84 -12.43 10.99 1.24
N GLY A 85 -11.71 11.00 0.12
CA GLY A 85 -11.91 10.02 -0.96
C GLY A 85 -13.28 10.15 -1.65
N ASN A 86 -13.94 11.31 -1.51
CA ASN A 86 -15.22 11.61 -2.17
C ASN A 86 -14.97 12.17 -3.57
N PHE A 87 -14.73 11.26 -4.52
CA PHE A 87 -14.55 11.55 -5.94
C PHE A 87 -15.86 12.02 -6.58
N THR A 88 -15.74 12.90 -7.58
CA THR A 88 -16.90 13.33 -8.40
C THR A 88 -17.28 12.29 -9.44
N ASP A 89 -16.29 11.59 -9.98
CA ASP A 89 -16.47 10.45 -10.85
C ASP A 89 -16.93 9.23 -10.05
N GLU A 90 -18.06 8.64 -10.48
CA GLU A 90 -18.72 7.54 -9.78
C GLU A 90 -17.85 6.28 -9.77
N PHE A 91 -17.15 6.00 -10.87
CA PHE A 91 -16.26 4.86 -10.99
C PHE A 91 -15.04 4.97 -10.07
N SER A 92 -14.36 6.12 -10.08
CA SER A 92 -13.25 6.42 -9.17
C SER A 92 -13.70 6.35 -7.70
N GLY A 93 -14.90 6.86 -7.40
CA GLY A 93 -15.53 6.75 -6.09
C GLY A 93 -15.78 5.31 -5.66
N PHE A 94 -16.33 4.49 -6.54
CA PHE A 94 -16.58 3.07 -6.31
C PHE A 94 -15.29 2.30 -6.01
N LEU A 95 -14.27 2.45 -6.86
CA LEU A 95 -12.98 1.79 -6.68
C LEU A 95 -12.30 2.20 -5.38
N ASN A 96 -12.30 3.49 -5.08
CA ASN A 96 -11.75 4.00 -3.83
C ASN A 96 -12.45 3.38 -2.60
N GLN A 97 -13.79 3.33 -2.60
CA GLN A 97 -14.53 2.69 -1.51
C GLN A 97 -14.24 1.20 -1.39
N GLN A 98 -14.09 0.49 -2.52
CA GLN A 98 -13.72 -0.93 -2.51
C GLN A 98 -12.33 -1.14 -1.90
N GLY A 99 -11.36 -0.30 -2.26
CA GLY A 99 -10.03 -0.28 -1.65
C GLY A 99 -10.08 -0.03 -0.15
N TYR A 100 -10.81 1.00 0.29
CA TYR A 100 -10.95 1.30 1.72
C TYR A 100 -11.60 0.15 2.50
N LYS A 101 -12.68 -0.44 1.99
CA LYS A 101 -13.35 -1.59 2.63
C LYS A 101 -12.42 -2.79 2.73
N SER A 102 -11.72 -3.12 1.64
CA SER A 102 -10.75 -4.22 1.60
C SER A 102 -9.63 -4.00 2.64
N SER A 103 -9.07 -2.80 2.68
CA SER A 103 -8.05 -2.42 3.66
C SER A 103 -8.54 -2.56 5.10
N PHE A 104 -9.69 -1.98 5.41
CA PHE A 104 -10.30 -2.03 6.74
C PHE A 104 -10.56 -3.47 7.20
N TYR A 105 -11.20 -4.30 6.37
CA TYR A 105 -11.50 -5.68 6.73
C TYR A 105 -10.25 -6.54 6.88
N THR A 106 -9.25 -6.36 6.00
CA THR A 106 -8.00 -7.13 6.07
C THR A 106 -7.23 -6.80 7.34
N VAL A 107 -7.06 -5.51 7.67
CA VAL A 107 -6.37 -5.11 8.90
C VAL A 107 -7.14 -5.55 10.14
N THR A 108 -8.46 -5.41 10.14
CA THR A 108 -9.30 -5.87 11.26
C THR A 108 -9.17 -7.37 11.46
N LEU A 109 -9.13 -8.16 10.39
CA LEU A 109 -8.94 -9.61 10.47
C LEU A 109 -7.57 -9.95 11.05
N VAL A 110 -6.50 -9.30 10.59
CA VAL A 110 -5.13 -9.53 11.09
C VAL A 110 -5.02 -9.14 12.57
N LEU A 111 -5.60 -8.01 12.98
CA LEU A 111 -5.63 -7.59 14.38
C LEU A 111 -6.45 -8.55 15.25
N THR A 112 -7.60 -8.99 14.76
CA THR A 112 -8.47 -9.94 15.47
C THR A 112 -7.77 -11.30 15.63
N ALA A 113 -7.10 -11.78 14.58
CA ALA A 113 -6.30 -12.99 14.65
C ALA A 113 -5.15 -12.84 15.65
N THR A 114 -4.40 -11.73 15.58
CA THR A 114 -3.32 -11.44 16.54
C THR A 114 -3.85 -11.46 17.97
N TRP A 115 -4.98 -10.80 18.22
CA TRP A 115 -5.61 -10.76 19.54
C TRP A 115 -6.09 -12.14 20.02
N ALA A 116 -6.75 -12.92 19.14
CA ALA A 116 -7.26 -14.24 19.48
C ALA A 116 -6.13 -15.25 19.77
N PHE A 117 -5.01 -15.14 19.07
CA PHE A 117 -3.86 -16.03 19.24
C PHE A 117 -2.85 -15.57 20.29
N ALA A 118 -2.93 -14.33 20.78
CA ALA A 118 -2.01 -13.78 21.78
C ALA A 118 -1.91 -14.61 23.07
N GLY A 119 -2.95 -15.40 23.40
CA GLY A 119 -2.96 -16.29 24.57
C GLY A 119 -2.43 -17.71 24.33
N ILE A 120 -1.96 -18.05 23.12
CA ILE A 120 -1.34 -19.35 22.83
C ILE A 120 0.16 -19.24 23.07
N ASP A 121 0.72 -20.08 23.96
CA ASP A 121 2.11 -19.99 24.44
C ASP A 121 3.15 -19.81 23.32
N ASP A 122 3.08 -20.64 22.26
CA ASP A 122 4.02 -20.56 21.14
C ASP A 122 3.88 -19.26 20.32
N PHE A 123 2.65 -18.74 20.18
CA PHE A 123 2.39 -17.50 19.47
C PHE A 123 2.75 -16.28 20.32
N SER A 124 2.48 -16.31 21.62
CA SER A 124 2.82 -15.21 22.53
C SER A 124 4.33 -15.05 22.62
N ALA A 125 5.09 -16.14 22.75
CA ALA A 125 6.54 -16.11 22.80
C ALA A 125 7.14 -15.55 21.49
N TRP A 126 6.57 -15.90 20.34
CA TRP A 126 6.95 -15.32 19.06
C TRP A 126 6.60 -13.83 18.98
N PHE A 127 5.39 -13.45 19.39
CA PHE A 127 4.91 -12.06 19.31
C PHE A 127 5.68 -11.12 20.24
N ASP A 128 6.03 -11.57 21.44
CA ASP A 128 6.87 -10.83 22.40
C ASP A 128 8.28 -10.58 21.86
N ALA A 129 8.77 -11.46 20.97
CA ALA A 129 10.05 -11.28 20.29
C ALA A 129 9.97 -10.31 19.10
N VAL A 130 8.77 -9.96 18.61
CA VAL A 130 8.59 -9.00 17.52
C VAL A 130 8.66 -7.58 18.07
N VAL A 131 9.58 -6.76 17.53
CA VAL A 131 9.65 -5.34 17.88
C VAL A 131 8.38 -4.64 17.42
N LEU A 132 7.73 -3.88 18.31
CA LEU A 132 6.47 -3.15 18.04
C LEU A 132 6.53 -2.33 16.74
N ARG A 133 7.67 -1.72 16.44
CA ARG A 133 7.92 -0.98 15.20
C ARG A 133 7.75 -1.86 13.96
N ASP A 134 8.30 -3.07 13.99
CA ASP A 134 8.30 -3.98 12.85
C ASP A 134 6.90 -4.57 12.66
N TYR A 135 6.18 -4.85 13.74
CA TYR A 135 4.75 -5.22 13.70
C TYR A 135 3.87 -4.09 13.13
N ALA A 136 4.05 -2.87 13.61
CA ALA A 136 3.34 -1.70 13.08
C ALA A 136 3.65 -1.47 11.59
N GLY A 137 4.90 -1.68 11.18
CA GLY A 137 5.30 -1.59 9.79
C GLY A 137 4.64 -2.65 8.90
N ALA A 138 4.55 -3.89 9.37
CA ALA A 138 3.82 -4.96 8.70
C ALA A 138 2.32 -4.62 8.55
N LEU A 139 1.68 -4.09 9.60
CA LEU A 139 0.28 -3.66 9.53
C LEU A 139 0.06 -2.52 8.53
N ILE A 140 0.95 -1.52 8.50
CA ILE A 140 0.88 -0.43 7.51
C ILE A 140 1.02 -1.00 6.09
N CYS A 141 1.94 -1.94 5.88
CA CYS A 141 2.10 -2.59 4.58
C CYS A 141 0.82 -3.33 4.15
N ILE A 142 0.27 -4.16 5.03
CA ILE A 142 -1.00 -4.88 4.79
C ILE A 142 -2.12 -3.92 4.46
N MET A 143 -2.28 -2.85 5.25
CA MET A 143 -3.30 -1.82 5.04
C MET A 143 -3.19 -1.18 3.66
N MET A 144 -1.99 -0.77 3.28
CA MET A 144 -1.74 -0.08 2.01
C MET A 144 -1.90 -1.00 0.81
N TRP A 145 -1.45 -2.25 0.90
CA TRP A 145 -1.59 -3.23 -0.17
C TRP A 145 -3.04 -3.68 -0.34
N ALA A 146 -3.75 -3.93 0.76
CA ALA A 146 -5.16 -4.29 0.74
C ALA A 146 -6.05 -3.17 0.17
N TYR A 147 -5.62 -1.90 0.27
CA TYR A 147 -6.22 -0.79 -0.47
C TYR A 147 -5.81 -0.80 -1.96
N ALA A 148 -4.52 -0.88 -2.24
CA ALA A 148 -3.98 -0.64 -3.58
C ALA A 148 -4.34 -1.74 -4.59
N VAL A 149 -4.30 -3.01 -4.18
CA VAL A 149 -4.56 -4.17 -5.05
C VAL A 149 -5.96 -4.10 -5.71
N PRO A 150 -7.07 -3.99 -4.96
CA PRO A 150 -8.40 -3.93 -5.57
C PRO A 150 -8.58 -2.70 -6.46
N VAL A 151 -8.01 -1.55 -6.09
CA VAL A 151 -8.07 -0.33 -6.92
C VAL A 151 -7.36 -0.57 -8.27
N LEU A 152 -6.15 -1.13 -8.27
CA LEU A 152 -5.40 -1.37 -9.50
C LEU A 152 -6.02 -2.46 -10.37
N LEU A 153 -6.60 -3.50 -9.76
CA LEU A 153 -7.33 -4.54 -10.50
C LEU A 153 -8.60 -3.98 -11.15
N GLY A 154 -9.35 -3.16 -10.42
CA GLY A 154 -10.54 -2.50 -10.94
C GLY A 154 -10.23 -1.54 -12.09
N LEU A 155 -9.15 -0.75 -11.97
CA LEU A 155 -8.67 0.11 -13.06
C LEU A 155 -8.25 -0.68 -14.31
N ARG A 156 -7.74 -1.91 -14.15
CA ARG A 156 -7.39 -2.76 -15.30
C ARG A 156 -8.65 -3.29 -16.00
N ALA A 157 -9.65 -3.70 -15.25
CA ALA A 157 -10.88 -4.28 -15.79
C ALA A 157 -11.71 -3.30 -16.65
N GLU A 158 -11.53 -1.98 -16.48
CA GLU A 158 -12.15 -0.96 -17.33
C GLU A 158 -11.45 -0.81 -18.70
N HIS A 159 -10.20 -1.23 -18.80
CA HIS A 159 -9.40 -1.13 -20.03
C HIS A 159 -9.48 -2.39 -20.92
N GLU A 160 -10.19 -3.43 -20.48
CA GLU A 160 -10.49 -4.66 -21.24
C GLU A 160 -11.95 -4.65 -21.71
#